data_AF-A0A124G035-F1
#
_entry.id   AF-A0A124G035-F1
#
_cell.length_a   1.000
_cell.length_b   1.000
_cell.length_c   1.000
_cell.angle_alpha   90.00
_cell.angle_beta   90.00
_cell.angle_gamma   90.00
#
_symmetry.space_group_name_H-M   'P 1'
#
loop_
_entity.id
_entity.type
_entity.pdbx_description
1 polymer ?
#
loop_
_entity_poly.entity_id
_entity_poly.type
_entity_poly.pdbx_seq_one_letter_code
_entity_poly.pdbx_strand_id
1 'polypeptide(L)'
;FGSGKETSKSIKEQVDLFLSNVKKGKKFIAYFQSFSNMYKNKDWLIEQIDMLASYEKIVGISIATRPDTVDDEILDYLKDKSSRFFIQIELGLESSNDITLQKINRKDESKTFLVSCERIKEKIPESHLVAHVIIGLPDENFYDFENTVKFFLLSKSDGIKFHHLYIVRDALIYNQFENGKVKLLSEMEYIDIFLELLKIIPPEKIIHRVKSSMIPINLVAPLWTMDRFFYEKLFKRAKEKRIFQGMNYGNNYFNCWQD
;
A
#
# COMPACT_ATOMS: atom_id res chain seq x y z
N PHE A 1 0.28 14.29 -0.38
CA PHE A 1 -0.90 15.05 0.10
C PHE A 1 -1.70 14.16 1.02
N GLY A 2 -2.26 14.67 2.14
CA GLY A 2 -3.11 13.85 3.02
C GLY A 2 -2.38 13.07 4.14
N SER A 3 -1.34 13.63 4.76
CA SER A 3 -0.65 13.01 5.90
C SER A 3 -1.48 12.95 7.20
N GLY A 4 -2.78 13.25 7.15
CA GLY A 4 -3.64 13.38 8.34
C GLY A 4 -3.24 14.51 9.30
N LYS A 5 -2.15 15.23 9.01
CA LYS A 5 -1.87 16.53 9.62
C LYS A 5 -2.69 17.55 8.86
N GLU A 6 -3.47 18.35 9.57
CA GLU A 6 -3.91 19.65 9.06
C GLU A 6 -2.66 20.41 8.64
N THR A 7 -2.33 20.37 7.36
CA THR A 7 -1.37 21.28 6.79
C THR A 7 -2.15 22.55 6.52
N SER A 8 -1.85 23.64 7.22
CA SER A 8 -2.40 24.97 6.92
C SER A 8 -2.09 25.48 5.50
N LYS A 9 -1.32 24.70 4.72
CA LYS A 9 -0.88 25.00 3.36
C LYS A 9 -1.75 24.31 2.33
N SER A 10 -2.15 25.06 1.31
CA SER A 10 -2.77 24.55 0.09
C SER A 10 -1.88 23.49 -0.59
N ILE A 11 -2.47 22.64 -1.43
CA ILE A 11 -1.70 21.63 -2.18
C ILE A 11 -0.68 22.31 -3.11
N LYS A 12 -1.05 23.43 -3.73
CA LYS A 12 -0.13 24.23 -4.53
C LYS A 12 1.13 24.62 -3.75
N GLU A 13 0.97 25.17 -2.55
CA GLU A 13 2.11 25.52 -1.69
C GLU A 13 2.92 24.31 -1.26
N GLN A 14 2.28 23.16 -1.04
CA GLN A 14 2.98 21.90 -0.74
C GLN A 14 3.83 21.44 -1.92
N VAL A 15 3.31 21.51 -3.15
CA VAL A 15 4.03 21.17 -4.38
C VAL A 15 5.19 22.14 -4.59
N ASP A 16 4.93 23.44 -4.54
CA ASP A 16 5.94 24.49 -4.74
C ASP A 16 7.09 24.32 -3.74
N LEU A 17 6.78 24.15 -2.46
CA LEU A 17 7.77 23.93 -1.40
C LEU A 17 8.54 22.61 -1.57
N PHE A 18 7.87 21.55 -2.02
CA PHE A 18 8.54 20.28 -2.29
C PHE A 18 9.54 20.44 -3.45
N LEU A 19 9.09 21.02 -4.56
CA LEU A 19 9.91 21.20 -5.76
C LEU A 19 11.07 22.19 -5.55
N SER A 20 10.93 23.16 -4.66
CA SER A 20 12.04 24.07 -4.29
C SER A 20 13.11 23.41 -3.43
N ASN A 21 12.74 22.42 -2.61
CA ASN A 21 13.63 21.78 -1.64
C ASN A 21 14.22 20.45 -2.12
N VAL A 22 13.58 19.80 -3.10
CA VAL A 22 14.02 18.49 -3.57
C VAL A 22 15.34 18.59 -4.33
N LYS A 23 16.38 17.96 -3.77
CA LYS A 23 17.74 17.99 -4.35
C LYS A 23 17.99 16.91 -5.40
N LYS A 24 17.16 15.87 -5.45
CA LYS A 24 17.32 14.70 -6.32
C LYS A 24 15.99 14.31 -6.96
N GLY A 25 16.05 13.87 -8.22
CA GLY A 25 14.88 13.51 -9.01
C GLY A 25 14.50 14.63 -9.99
N LYS A 26 14.13 14.23 -11.21
CA LYS A 26 13.72 15.15 -12.29
C LYS A 26 12.21 15.13 -12.54
N LYS A 27 11.56 14.04 -12.15
CA LYS A 27 10.16 13.74 -12.37
C LYS A 27 9.58 13.14 -11.10
N PHE A 28 8.34 13.49 -10.78
CA PHE A 28 7.70 13.12 -9.52
C PHE A 28 6.26 12.65 -9.76
N ILE A 29 5.78 11.81 -8.84
CA ILE A 29 4.39 11.35 -8.78
C ILE A 29 3.72 12.07 -7.61
N ALA A 30 2.62 12.75 -7.90
CA ALA A 30 1.77 13.35 -6.89
C ALA A 30 0.98 12.26 -6.17
N TYR A 31 1.24 12.06 -4.88
CA TYR A 31 0.57 11.02 -4.09
C TYR A 31 -0.52 11.61 -3.20
N PHE A 32 -1.76 11.25 -3.48
CA PHE A 32 -2.95 11.54 -2.68
C PHE A 32 -3.17 10.36 -1.72
N GLN A 33 -2.70 10.50 -0.47
CA GLN A 33 -2.84 9.51 0.58
C GLN A 33 -4.20 9.66 1.30
N SER A 34 -4.52 8.72 2.20
CA SER A 34 -5.65 8.63 3.15
C SER A 34 -6.50 9.89 3.32
N PHE A 35 -7.82 9.70 3.36
CA PHE A 35 -8.90 10.72 3.34
C PHE A 35 -9.22 11.34 1.98
N SER A 36 -8.49 10.98 0.91
CA SER A 36 -8.91 11.18 -0.48
C SER A 36 -9.87 10.06 -0.92
N ASN A 37 -11.03 9.97 -0.25
CA ASN A 37 -12.12 9.12 -0.74
C ASN A 37 -12.59 9.70 -2.07
N MET A 38 -12.45 8.95 -3.18
CA MET A 38 -12.78 9.43 -4.53
C MET A 38 -14.22 9.99 -4.62
N TYR A 39 -15.16 9.48 -3.83
CA TYR A 39 -16.54 9.98 -3.79
C TYR A 39 -16.79 11.24 -2.94
N LYS A 40 -16.05 11.47 -1.84
CA LYS A 40 -16.43 12.52 -0.87
C LYS A 40 -16.08 13.93 -1.34
N ASN A 41 -15.13 14.05 -2.26
CA ASN A 41 -14.65 15.34 -2.70
C ASN A 41 -14.16 15.27 -4.16
N LYS A 42 -15.04 14.81 -5.05
CA LYS A 42 -14.73 14.59 -6.47
C LYS A 42 -14.24 15.86 -7.16
N ASP A 43 -14.96 16.96 -6.96
CA ASP A 43 -14.69 18.25 -7.61
C ASP A 43 -13.35 18.81 -7.14
N TRP A 44 -13.09 18.72 -5.84
CA TRP A 44 -11.79 19.07 -5.28
C TRP A 44 -10.68 18.21 -5.88
N LEU A 45 -10.84 16.88 -5.94
CA LEU A 45 -9.80 16.00 -6.46
C LEU A 45 -9.47 16.33 -7.92
N ILE A 46 -10.51 16.57 -8.74
CA ILE A 46 -10.39 17.03 -10.12
C ILE A 46 -9.60 18.35 -10.18
N GLU A 47 -10.01 19.35 -9.40
CA GLU A 47 -9.35 20.66 -9.32
C GLU A 47 -7.87 20.53 -8.93
N GLN A 48 -7.56 19.68 -7.95
CA GLN A 48 -6.18 19.44 -7.53
C GLN A 48 -5.35 18.78 -8.63
N ILE A 49 -5.93 17.82 -9.35
CA ILE A 49 -5.25 17.15 -10.47
C ILE A 49 -5.02 18.11 -11.64
N ASP A 50 -6.00 18.95 -11.98
CA ASP A 50 -5.85 19.95 -13.03
C ASP A 50 -4.77 20.98 -12.67
N MET A 51 -4.75 21.43 -11.41
CA MET A 51 -3.69 22.30 -10.90
C MET A 51 -2.31 21.65 -11.05
N LEU A 52 -2.18 20.35 -10.75
CA LEU A 52 -0.92 19.61 -10.93
C LEU A 52 -0.48 19.49 -12.40
N ALA A 53 -1.40 19.59 -13.37
CA ALA A 53 -1.05 19.58 -14.79
C ALA A 53 -0.20 20.77 -15.22
N SER A 54 -0.24 21.89 -14.47
CA SER A 54 0.64 23.04 -14.69
C SER A 54 2.12 22.78 -14.32
N TYR A 55 2.42 21.68 -13.63
CA TYR A 55 3.77 21.34 -13.21
C TYR A 55 4.39 20.28 -14.13
N GLU A 56 5.32 20.71 -14.99
CA GLU A 56 6.03 19.82 -15.92
C GLU A 56 6.75 18.65 -15.21
N LYS A 57 7.30 18.91 -14.02
CA LYS A 57 8.00 17.90 -13.22
C LYS A 57 7.06 16.86 -12.58
N ILE A 58 5.75 17.10 -12.54
CA ILE A 58 4.77 16.11 -12.09
C ILE A 58 4.34 15.29 -13.31
N VAL A 59 4.66 14.00 -13.29
CA VAL A 59 4.46 13.08 -14.41
C VAL A 59 3.56 11.91 -14.08
N GLY A 60 3.10 11.82 -12.83
CA GLY A 60 2.14 10.81 -12.43
C GLY A 60 1.30 11.24 -11.25
N ILE A 61 0.19 10.54 -11.11
CA ILE A 61 -0.78 10.70 -10.04
C ILE A 61 -0.95 9.34 -9.39
N SER A 62 -0.78 9.28 -8.08
CA SER A 62 -1.07 8.09 -7.29
C SER A 62 -2.18 8.41 -6.29
N ILE A 63 -3.28 7.65 -6.32
CA ILE A 63 -4.42 7.83 -5.43
C ILE A 63 -4.61 6.57 -4.61
N ALA A 64 -4.48 6.67 -3.28
CA ALA A 64 -4.78 5.59 -2.36
C ALA A 64 -6.21 5.74 -1.84
N THR A 65 -7.04 4.72 -2.04
CA THR A 65 -8.45 4.77 -1.66
C THR A 65 -8.99 3.41 -1.21
N ARG A 66 -10.24 3.38 -0.76
CA ARG A 66 -10.89 2.11 -0.42
C ARG A 66 -11.58 1.50 -1.65
N PRO A 67 -11.60 0.16 -1.78
CA PRO A 67 -12.30 -0.50 -2.88
C PRO A 67 -13.75 -0.06 -3.08
N ASP A 68 -14.54 0.06 -2.01
CA ASP A 68 -15.96 0.47 -2.08
C ASP A 68 -16.18 1.93 -2.47
N THR A 69 -15.11 2.71 -2.58
CA THR A 69 -15.17 4.15 -2.85
C THR A 69 -14.76 4.52 -4.27
N VAL A 70 -14.47 3.51 -5.10
CA VAL A 70 -14.08 3.67 -6.51
C VAL A 70 -15.28 4.15 -7.33
N ASP A 71 -15.15 5.36 -7.84
CA ASP A 71 -16.20 6.12 -8.52
C ASP A 71 -15.94 6.20 -10.02
N ASP A 72 -16.96 5.92 -10.84
CA ASP A 72 -16.81 5.83 -12.30
C ASP A 72 -16.53 7.19 -12.96
N GLU A 73 -17.06 8.29 -12.43
CA GLU A 73 -16.78 9.64 -12.96
C GLU A 73 -15.32 10.02 -12.74
N ILE A 74 -14.77 9.67 -11.57
CA ILE A 74 -13.34 9.86 -11.29
C ILE A 74 -12.49 8.96 -12.19
N LEU A 75 -12.90 7.72 -12.43
CA LEU A 75 -12.16 6.83 -13.34
C LEU A 75 -12.16 7.35 -14.78
N ASP A 76 -13.30 7.86 -15.28
CA ASP A 76 -13.38 8.45 -16.62
C ASP A 76 -12.50 9.71 -16.72
N TYR A 77 -12.52 10.56 -15.68
CA TYR A 77 -11.62 11.70 -15.60
C TYR A 77 -10.14 11.28 -15.61
N LEU A 78 -9.76 10.30 -14.79
CA LEU A 78 -8.38 9.81 -14.72
C LEU A 78 -7.93 9.16 -16.04
N LYS A 79 -8.85 8.52 -16.76
CA LYS A 79 -8.59 7.99 -18.11
C LYS A 79 -8.20 9.10 -19.07
N ASP A 80 -8.92 10.22 -19.08
CA ASP A 80 -8.56 11.36 -19.95
C ASP A 80 -7.17 11.91 -19.60
N LYS A 81 -6.80 11.87 -18.32
CA LYS A 81 -5.50 12.32 -17.81
C LYS A 81 -4.37 11.30 -18.02
N SER A 82 -4.65 10.04 -18.33
CA SER A 82 -3.63 8.99 -18.44
C SER A 82 -2.68 9.19 -19.62
N SER A 83 -3.11 9.93 -20.65
CA SER A 83 -2.26 10.37 -21.76
C SER A 83 -1.09 11.26 -21.32
N ARG A 84 -1.27 12.02 -20.23
CA ARG A 84 -0.28 12.96 -19.68
C ARG A 84 0.39 12.44 -18.41
N PHE A 85 -0.31 11.64 -17.62
CA PHE A 85 0.14 11.18 -16.31
C PHE A 85 0.20 9.67 -16.26
N PHE A 86 1.27 9.16 -15.67
CA PHE A 86 1.25 7.80 -15.12
C PHE A 86 0.19 7.74 -14.00
N ILE A 87 -0.86 6.94 -14.19
CA ILE A 87 -1.94 6.77 -13.22
C ILE A 87 -1.67 5.54 -12.38
N GLN A 88 -1.54 5.74 -11.07
CA GLN A 88 -1.46 4.67 -10.09
C GLN A 88 -2.67 4.76 -9.16
N ILE A 89 -3.37 3.63 -8.96
CA ILE A 89 -4.45 3.53 -8.00
C ILE A 89 -4.08 2.45 -6.99
N GLU A 90 -4.11 2.83 -5.71
CA GLU A 90 -3.79 1.92 -4.62
C GLU A 90 -5.05 1.62 -3.82
N LEU A 91 -5.37 0.33 -3.65
CA LEU A 91 -6.56 -0.13 -2.97
C LEU A 91 -6.22 -0.87 -1.69
N GLY A 92 -6.88 -0.46 -0.59
CA GLY A 92 -6.80 -1.16 0.68
C GLY A 92 -7.50 -2.52 0.65
N LEU A 93 -6.78 -3.61 0.42
CA LEU A 93 -7.29 -4.97 0.63
C LEU A 93 -7.25 -5.31 2.12
N GLU A 94 -6.14 -4.97 2.78
CA GLU A 94 -5.78 -5.29 4.17
C GLU A 94 -5.66 -6.80 4.43
N SER A 95 -6.75 -7.55 4.26
CA SER A 95 -6.86 -9.01 4.37
C SER A 95 -7.91 -9.54 3.39
N SER A 96 -7.76 -10.80 2.97
CA SER A 96 -8.81 -11.52 2.23
C SER A 96 -9.83 -12.22 3.15
N ASN A 97 -9.62 -12.19 4.47
CA ASN A 97 -10.50 -12.81 5.45
C ASN A 97 -11.56 -11.81 5.92
N ASP A 98 -12.81 -11.98 5.48
CA ASP A 98 -13.91 -11.06 5.80
C ASP A 98 -14.23 -11.00 7.30
N ILE A 99 -13.97 -12.06 8.07
CA ILE A 99 -14.12 -12.06 9.53
C ILE A 99 -13.09 -11.12 10.15
N THR A 100 -11.84 -11.16 9.67
CA THR A 100 -10.78 -10.24 10.12
C THR A 100 -11.13 -8.81 9.74
N LEU A 101 -11.58 -8.56 8.51
CA LEU A 101 -12.00 -7.25 8.04
C LEU A 101 -13.11 -6.66 8.94
N GLN A 102 -14.14 -7.44 9.27
CA GLN A 102 -15.20 -7.02 10.20
C GLN A 102 -14.65 -6.67 11.59
N LYS A 103 -13.73 -7.48 12.14
CA LYS A 103 -13.12 -7.23 13.46
C LYS A 103 -12.35 -5.92 13.53
N ILE A 104 -11.70 -5.52 12.44
CA ILE A 104 -10.99 -4.24 12.35
C ILE A 104 -11.89 -3.07 11.92
N ASN A 105 -13.21 -3.28 11.93
CA ASN A 105 -14.22 -2.30 11.56
C ASN A 105 -14.07 -1.81 10.10
N ARG A 106 -13.66 -2.71 9.22
CA ARG A 106 -13.73 -2.51 7.77
C ARG A 106 -15.20 -2.60 7.34
N LYS A 107 -15.60 -1.75 6.39
CA LYS A 107 -17.01 -1.62 5.95
C LYS A 107 -17.28 -2.23 4.57
N ASP A 108 -16.30 -2.88 3.99
CA ASP A 108 -16.36 -3.59 2.72
C ASP A 108 -15.74 -4.98 2.89
N GLU A 109 -16.14 -5.90 2.02
CA GLU A 109 -15.65 -7.27 1.96
C GLU A 109 -14.48 -7.39 0.97
N SER A 110 -13.68 -8.44 1.11
CA SER A 110 -12.58 -8.78 0.22
C SER A 110 -13.00 -8.85 -1.25
N LYS A 111 -14.21 -9.32 -1.56
CA LYS A 111 -14.73 -9.37 -2.94
C LYS A 111 -14.84 -7.99 -3.59
N THR A 112 -15.12 -6.93 -2.82
CA THR A 112 -15.18 -5.56 -3.33
C THR A 112 -13.84 -5.13 -3.92
N PHE A 113 -12.72 -5.59 -3.33
CA PHE A 113 -11.39 -5.34 -3.88
C PHE A 113 -11.24 -5.90 -5.30
N LEU A 114 -11.61 -7.16 -5.55
CA LEU A 114 -11.49 -7.77 -6.88
C LEU A 114 -12.34 -7.02 -7.92
N VAL A 115 -13.59 -6.73 -7.58
CA VAL A 115 -14.52 -6.01 -8.47
C VAL A 115 -13.98 -4.62 -8.81
N SER A 116 -13.42 -3.92 -7.83
CA SER A 116 -12.83 -2.59 -8.06
C SER A 116 -11.56 -2.66 -8.91
N CYS A 117 -10.70 -3.67 -8.73
CA CYS A 117 -9.55 -3.89 -9.61
C CYS A 117 -9.96 -4.14 -11.06
N GLU A 118 -10.98 -4.98 -11.28
CA GLU A 118 -11.53 -5.26 -12.61
C GLU A 118 -12.05 -3.99 -13.27
N ARG A 119 -12.93 -3.25 -12.58
CA ARG A 119 -13.50 -1.98 -13.08
C ARG A 119 -12.43 -0.96 -13.44
N ILE A 120 -11.40 -0.80 -12.61
CA ILE A 120 -10.30 0.14 -12.89
C ILE A 120 -9.54 -0.27 -14.16
N LYS A 121 -9.20 -1.55 -14.31
CA LYS A 121 -8.45 -2.03 -15.48
C LYS A 121 -9.30 -2.03 -16.75
N GLU A 122 -10.62 -2.18 -16.65
CA GLU A 122 -11.52 -2.02 -17.79
C GLU A 122 -11.58 -0.56 -18.27
N LYS A 123 -11.65 0.42 -17.36
CA LYS A 123 -11.69 1.84 -17.73
C LYS A 123 -10.32 2.39 -18.14
N ILE A 124 -9.26 2.01 -17.44
CA ILE A 124 -7.88 2.49 -17.61
C ILE A 124 -6.91 1.28 -17.67
N PRO A 125 -6.83 0.57 -18.81
CA PRO A 125 -6.01 -0.64 -18.94
C PRO A 125 -4.54 -0.47 -18.55
N GLU A 126 -3.97 0.71 -18.82
CA GLU A 126 -2.59 1.09 -18.55
C GLU A 126 -2.34 1.59 -17.12
N SER A 127 -3.39 1.71 -16.30
CA SER A 127 -3.21 2.10 -14.89
C SER A 127 -2.36 1.10 -14.12
N HIS A 128 -1.59 1.59 -13.16
CA HIS A 128 -0.80 0.77 -12.26
C HIS A 128 -1.56 0.54 -10.95
N LEU A 129 -1.99 -0.69 -10.71
CA LEU A 129 -2.77 -1.07 -9.53
C LEU A 129 -1.89 -1.63 -8.41
N VAL A 130 -2.13 -1.15 -7.19
CA VAL A 130 -1.37 -1.59 -6.00
C VAL A 130 -2.30 -2.04 -4.90
N ALA A 131 -2.17 -3.29 -4.45
CA ALA A 131 -2.87 -3.81 -3.29
C ALA A 131 -2.14 -3.45 -1.99
N HIS A 132 -2.82 -2.87 -1.00
CA HIS A 132 -2.27 -2.73 0.36
C HIS A 132 -2.69 -3.94 1.18
N VAL A 133 -1.73 -4.60 1.82
CA VAL A 133 -1.95 -5.78 2.68
C VAL A 133 -1.30 -5.55 4.04
N ILE A 134 -1.99 -5.93 5.11
CA ILE A 134 -1.48 -5.87 6.48
C ILE A 134 -1.19 -7.29 6.96
N ILE A 135 0.03 -7.56 7.40
CA ILE A 135 0.40 -8.80 8.06
C ILE A 135 0.30 -8.61 9.58
N GLY A 136 -0.29 -9.59 10.25
CA GLY A 136 -0.44 -9.62 11.71
C GLY A 136 -1.72 -8.98 12.21
N LEU A 137 -2.80 -8.96 11.43
CA LEU A 137 -4.12 -8.56 11.92
C LEU A 137 -4.63 -9.53 12.99
N PRO A 138 -5.57 -9.11 13.86
CA PRO A 138 -6.07 -9.95 14.95
C PRO A 138 -6.62 -11.29 14.45
N ASP A 139 -6.26 -12.35 15.17
CA ASP A 139 -6.69 -13.74 14.93
C ASP A 139 -6.24 -14.36 13.60
N GLU A 140 -5.39 -13.68 12.83
CA GLU A 140 -4.78 -14.25 11.63
C GLU A 140 -3.54 -15.09 11.97
N ASN A 141 -3.37 -16.17 11.22
CA ASN A 141 -2.16 -16.98 11.21
C ASN A 141 -1.50 -16.96 9.82
N PHE A 142 -0.44 -17.75 9.66
CA PHE A 142 0.29 -17.80 8.39
C PHE A 142 -0.59 -18.14 7.18
N TYR A 143 -1.56 -19.05 7.32
CA TYR A 143 -2.46 -19.42 6.23
C TYR A 143 -3.37 -18.26 5.82
N ASP A 144 -3.80 -17.40 6.74
CA ASP A 144 -4.58 -16.20 6.41
C ASP A 144 -3.76 -15.19 5.59
N PHE A 145 -2.49 -14.99 5.96
CA PHE A 145 -1.58 -14.13 5.20
C PHE A 145 -1.31 -14.72 3.80
N GLU A 146 -1.07 -16.02 3.72
CA GLU A 146 -0.84 -16.74 2.46
C GLU A 146 -2.08 -16.65 1.55
N ASN A 147 -3.28 -16.87 2.10
CA ASN A 147 -4.54 -16.74 1.38
C ASN A 147 -4.76 -15.31 0.89
N THR A 148 -4.38 -14.30 1.68
CA THR A 148 -4.45 -12.90 1.26
C THR A 148 -3.52 -12.60 0.09
N VAL A 149 -2.30 -13.15 0.07
CA VAL A 149 -1.41 -13.04 -1.08
C VAL A 149 -1.97 -13.78 -2.29
N LYS A 150 -2.49 -15.00 -2.13
CA LYS A 150 -3.16 -15.74 -3.22
C LYS A 150 -4.36 -14.96 -3.78
N PHE A 151 -5.15 -14.32 -2.93
CA PHE A 151 -6.26 -13.47 -3.32
C PHE A 151 -5.80 -12.24 -4.11
N PHE A 152 -4.71 -11.59 -3.68
CA PHE A 152 -4.05 -10.54 -4.45
C PHE A 152 -3.64 -11.04 -5.86
N LEU A 153 -3.10 -12.25 -5.97
CA LEU A 153 -2.67 -12.82 -7.26
C LEU A 153 -3.83 -13.15 -8.20
N LEU A 154 -5.04 -13.39 -7.68
CA LEU A 154 -6.26 -13.51 -8.49
C LEU A 154 -6.73 -12.16 -9.05
N SER A 155 -6.26 -11.04 -8.49
CA SER A 155 -6.62 -9.70 -8.97
C SER A 155 -5.74 -9.25 -10.13
N LYS A 156 -6.22 -8.26 -10.89
CA LYS A 156 -5.41 -7.56 -11.90
C LYS A 156 -4.42 -6.55 -11.31
N SER A 157 -4.13 -6.60 -10.01
CA SER A 157 -3.17 -5.70 -9.38
C SER A 157 -1.74 -5.96 -9.88
N ASP A 158 -1.01 -4.91 -10.21
CA ASP A 158 0.37 -4.99 -10.73
C ASP A 158 1.41 -5.08 -9.62
N GLY A 159 1.09 -4.57 -8.44
CA GLY A 159 1.97 -4.59 -7.30
C GLY A 159 1.26 -4.78 -5.96
N ILE A 160 2.06 -5.09 -4.95
CA ILE A 160 1.63 -5.26 -3.56
C ILE A 160 2.46 -4.38 -2.65
N LYS A 161 1.80 -3.74 -1.69
CA LYS A 161 2.40 -2.89 -0.67
C LYS A 161 2.12 -3.52 0.69
N PHE A 162 3.16 -4.03 1.32
CA PHE A 162 3.04 -4.64 2.64
C PHE A 162 3.08 -3.59 3.75
N HIS A 163 2.30 -3.89 4.78
CA HIS A 163 2.24 -3.22 6.05
C HIS A 163 2.36 -4.29 7.14
N HIS A 164 2.92 -3.93 8.28
CA HIS A 164 2.75 -4.69 9.51
C HIS A 164 1.69 -4.01 10.37
N LEU A 165 0.94 -4.80 11.15
CA LEU A 165 0.06 -4.22 12.16
C LEU A 165 0.90 -3.46 13.20
N TYR A 166 0.57 -2.18 13.39
CA TYR A 166 1.05 -1.38 14.50
C TYR A 166 -0.14 -0.71 15.17
N ILE A 167 0.04 -0.40 16.45
CA ILE A 167 -0.96 0.20 17.32
C ILE A 167 -0.57 1.65 17.55
N VAL A 168 -1.53 2.55 17.34
CA VAL A 168 -1.45 3.95 17.75
C VAL A 168 -2.45 4.22 18.85
N ARG A 169 -2.14 5.16 19.75
CA ARG A 169 -2.92 5.43 20.97
C ARG A 169 -4.40 5.72 20.71
N ASP A 170 -4.70 6.38 19.59
CA ASP A 170 -6.07 6.84 19.27
C ASP A 170 -6.87 5.84 18.42
N ALA A 171 -6.30 4.67 18.10
CA ALA A 171 -7.01 3.66 17.33
C ALA A 171 -7.94 2.82 18.21
N LEU A 172 -9.09 2.41 17.69
CA LEU A 172 -10.05 1.54 18.40
C LEU A 172 -9.41 0.23 18.89
N ILE A 173 -8.43 -0.29 18.15
CA ILE A 173 -7.70 -1.51 18.48
C ILE A 173 -6.74 -1.34 19.66
N TYR A 174 -6.39 -0.11 20.07
CA TYR A 174 -5.49 0.15 21.21
C TYR A 174 -6.01 -0.49 22.50
N ASN A 175 -7.30 -0.33 22.82
CA ASN A 175 -7.89 -0.93 24.02
C ASN A 175 -7.86 -2.47 23.98
N GLN A 176 -7.91 -3.08 22.80
CA GLN A 176 -7.82 -4.54 22.67
C GLN A 176 -6.38 -5.01 22.90
N PHE A 177 -5.40 -4.25 22.41
CA PHE A 177 -3.98 -4.49 22.65
C PHE A 177 -3.62 -4.37 24.14
N GLU A 178 -4.02 -3.29 24.82
CA GLU A 178 -3.72 -3.07 26.25
C GLU A 178 -4.30 -4.17 27.15
N ASN A 179 -5.45 -4.74 26.76
CA ASN A 179 -6.07 -5.86 27.48
C ASN A 179 -5.55 -7.24 27.05
N GLY A 180 -4.47 -7.32 26.26
CA GLY A 180 -3.84 -8.55 25.83
C GLY A 180 -4.63 -9.38 24.80
N LYS A 181 -5.68 -8.81 24.20
CA LYS A 181 -6.52 -9.49 23.19
C LYS A 181 -5.91 -9.45 21.79
N VAL A 182 -5.00 -8.52 21.53
CA VAL A 182 -4.27 -8.42 20.27
C VAL A 182 -2.79 -8.61 20.56
N LYS A 183 -2.18 -9.57 19.86
CA LYS A 183 -0.74 -9.81 19.91
C LYS A 183 -0.10 -9.29 18.63
N LEU A 184 1.04 -8.62 18.77
CA LEU A 184 1.81 -8.10 17.66
C LEU A 184 2.99 -9.01 17.36
N LEU A 185 3.35 -9.11 16.08
CA LEU A 185 4.53 -9.85 15.66
C LEU A 185 5.80 -9.13 16.14
N SER A 186 6.77 -9.92 16.60
CA SER A 186 8.15 -9.46 16.70
C SER A 186 8.72 -9.19 15.31
N GLU A 187 9.81 -8.43 15.25
CA GLU A 187 10.46 -8.08 13.98
C GLU A 187 10.92 -9.32 13.20
N MET A 188 11.49 -10.31 13.89
CA MET A 188 11.99 -11.52 13.24
C MET A 188 10.85 -12.44 12.79
N GLU A 189 9.75 -12.53 13.54
CA GLU A 189 8.54 -13.24 13.08
C GLU A 189 7.98 -12.59 11.82
N TYR A 190 7.88 -11.25 11.79
CA TYR A 190 7.44 -10.52 10.60
C TYR A 190 8.34 -10.77 9.39
N ILE A 191 9.66 -10.68 9.56
CA ILE A 191 10.63 -10.95 8.50
C ILE A 191 10.47 -12.37 7.97
N ASP A 192 10.39 -13.35 8.86
CA ASP A 192 10.26 -14.75 8.46
C ASP A 192 8.95 -15.01 7.71
N ILE A 193 7.82 -14.45 8.18
CA ILE A 193 6.53 -14.52 7.48
C ILE A 193 6.62 -13.84 6.10
N PHE A 194 7.15 -12.61 6.04
CA PHE A 194 7.27 -11.88 4.77
C PHE A 194 8.10 -12.65 3.74
N LEU A 195 9.23 -13.24 4.15
CA LEU A 195 10.06 -14.05 3.26
C LEU A 195 9.32 -15.30 2.76
N GLU A 196 8.51 -15.93 3.59
CA GLU A 196 7.69 -17.06 3.18
C GLU A 196 6.64 -16.66 2.13
N LEU A 197 5.97 -15.52 2.32
CA LEU A 197 5.04 -14.95 1.35
C LEU A 197 5.73 -14.50 0.06
N LEU A 198 6.96 -14.01 0.14
CA LEU A 198 7.74 -13.54 -1.01
C LEU A 198 7.95 -14.65 -2.06
N LYS A 199 8.09 -15.91 -1.62
CA LYS A 199 8.28 -17.07 -2.50
C LYS A 199 7.09 -17.33 -3.43
N ILE A 200 5.88 -16.98 -3.02
CA ILE A 200 4.64 -17.22 -3.79
C ILE A 200 4.20 -16.02 -4.63
N ILE A 201 4.88 -14.88 -4.52
CA ILE A 201 4.63 -13.70 -5.37
C ILE A 201 5.52 -13.83 -6.61
N PRO A 202 4.95 -13.86 -7.83
CA PRO A 202 5.74 -14.08 -9.02
C PRO A 202 6.57 -12.82 -9.36
N PRO A 203 7.69 -12.95 -10.07
CA PRO A 203 8.65 -11.85 -10.26
C PRO A 203 8.12 -10.63 -11.02
N GLU A 204 7.11 -10.79 -11.85
CA GLU A 204 6.46 -9.70 -12.59
C GLU A 204 5.58 -8.80 -11.71
N LYS A 205 5.22 -9.24 -10.49
CA LYS A 205 4.48 -8.41 -9.53
C LYS A 205 5.45 -7.54 -8.73
N ILE A 206 5.17 -6.25 -8.64
CA ILE A 206 6.07 -5.31 -7.97
C ILE A 206 5.83 -5.31 -6.46
N ILE A 207 6.89 -5.50 -5.67
CA ILE A 207 6.85 -5.23 -4.22
C ILE A 207 7.09 -3.73 -4.00
N HIS A 208 6.01 -2.96 -3.82
CA HIS A 208 6.11 -1.52 -3.62
C HIS A 208 6.75 -1.16 -2.28
N ARG A 209 6.54 -2.01 -1.28
CA ARG A 209 7.05 -1.80 0.07
C ARG A 209 7.00 -3.08 0.88
N VAL A 210 7.98 -3.24 1.77
CA VAL A 210 8.06 -4.39 2.68
C VAL A 210 7.41 -4.10 4.03
N LYS A 211 7.59 -2.90 4.62
CA LYS A 211 6.97 -2.54 5.90
C LYS A 211 6.47 -1.09 5.90
N SER A 212 5.62 -0.74 6.85
CA SER A 212 5.22 0.66 7.06
C SER A 212 6.46 1.52 7.39
N SER A 213 6.68 2.57 6.59
CA SER A 213 7.85 3.47 6.72
C SER A 213 7.55 4.77 7.48
N MET A 214 6.27 5.13 7.60
CA MET A 214 5.85 6.31 8.36
C MET A 214 5.76 5.92 9.83
N ILE A 215 6.52 6.61 10.69
CA ILE A 215 6.40 6.47 12.14
C ILE A 215 5.24 7.36 12.60
N PRO A 216 4.13 6.79 13.10
CA PRO A 216 3.04 7.59 13.65
C PRO A 216 3.52 8.34 14.89
N ILE A 217 3.06 9.58 15.07
CA ILE A 217 3.40 10.39 16.27
C ILE A 217 2.96 9.69 17.55
N ASN A 218 1.80 9.03 17.51
CA ASN A 218 1.21 8.33 18.65
C ASN A 218 1.44 6.81 18.59
N LEU A 219 2.56 6.36 18.01
CA LEU A 219 2.93 4.94 17.97
C LEU A 219 3.06 4.38 19.39
N VAL A 220 2.42 3.24 19.64
CA VAL A 220 2.50 2.49 20.90
C VAL A 220 3.38 1.26 20.71
N ALA A 221 3.06 0.43 19.71
CA ALA A 221 3.75 -0.84 19.45
C ALA A 221 3.53 -1.30 17.99
N PRO A 222 4.36 -2.19 17.44
CA PRO A 222 5.63 -2.60 18.00
C PRO A 222 6.69 -1.54 17.74
N LEU A 223 7.64 -1.36 18.68
CA LEU A 223 8.66 -0.31 18.57
C LEU A 223 9.65 -0.54 17.42
N TRP A 224 9.80 -1.79 16.98
CA TRP A 224 10.62 -2.13 15.80
C TRP A 224 10.11 -1.48 14.50
N THR A 225 8.89 -0.93 14.48
CA THR A 225 8.42 -0.02 13.42
C THR A 225 9.46 1.06 13.10
N MET A 226 10.13 1.57 14.14
CA MET A 226 11.15 2.62 14.06
C MET A 226 12.56 2.10 13.74
N ASP A 227 12.75 0.78 13.61
CA ASP A 227 14.07 0.22 13.35
C ASP A 227 14.57 0.61 11.95
N ARG A 228 15.77 1.21 11.96
CA ARG A 228 16.50 1.65 10.77
C ARG A 228 17.29 0.50 10.14
N PHE A 229 17.60 -0.55 10.89
CA PHE A 229 18.34 -1.72 10.43
C PHE A 229 17.45 -2.87 9.93
N PHE A 230 16.13 -2.67 9.90
CA PHE A 230 15.15 -3.66 9.43
C PHE A 230 15.54 -4.30 8.09
N TYR A 231 15.92 -3.49 7.10
CA TYR A 231 16.27 -4.01 5.77
C TYR A 231 17.58 -4.82 5.78
N GLU A 232 18.58 -4.42 6.58
CA GLU A 232 19.81 -5.21 6.72
C GLU A 232 19.52 -6.59 7.33
N LYS A 233 18.68 -6.63 8.36
CA LYS A 233 18.20 -7.89 8.98
C LYS A 233 17.41 -8.73 7.99
N LEU A 234 16.49 -8.12 7.24
CA LEU A 234 15.72 -8.79 6.19
C LEU A 234 16.64 -9.41 5.13
N PHE A 235 17.58 -8.65 4.58
CA PHE A 235 18.50 -9.15 3.56
C PHE A 235 19.44 -10.23 4.08
N LYS A 236 19.96 -10.06 5.31
CA LYS A 236 20.76 -11.10 5.97
C LYS A 236 19.95 -12.39 6.13
N ARG A 237 18.73 -12.28 6.64
CA ARG A 237 17.83 -13.43 6.84
C ARG A 237 17.44 -14.11 5.52
N ALA A 238 17.17 -13.33 4.47
CA ALA A 238 16.89 -13.83 3.13
C ALA A 238 18.09 -14.58 2.55
N LYS A 239 19.31 -14.06 2.72
CA LYS A 239 20.56 -14.70 2.29
C LYS A 239 20.81 -16.02 3.01
N GLU A 240 20.68 -16.02 4.33
CA GLU A 240 20.83 -17.23 5.17
C GLU A 240 19.89 -18.35 4.73
N LYS A 241 18.64 -17.99 4.40
CA LYS A 241 17.62 -18.94 3.94
C LYS A 241 17.62 -19.19 2.42
N ARG A 242 18.45 -18.47 1.65
CA ARG A 242 18.45 -18.46 0.18
C ARG A 242 17.07 -18.20 -0.44
N ILE A 243 16.26 -17.33 0.19
CA ILE A 243 14.90 -16.99 -0.26
C ILE A 243 14.93 -15.79 -1.21
N PHE A 244 14.22 -15.88 -2.32
CA PHE A 244 14.01 -14.80 -3.28
C PHE A 244 12.56 -14.79 -3.78
N GLN A 245 12.14 -13.69 -4.41
CA GLN A 245 10.79 -13.54 -4.95
C GLN A 245 10.51 -14.54 -6.06
N GLY A 246 9.34 -15.15 -6.02
CA GLY A 246 8.90 -16.08 -7.04
C GLY A 246 9.60 -17.45 -7.02
N MET A 247 10.30 -17.79 -5.92
CA MET A 247 11.00 -19.06 -5.75
C MET A 247 10.11 -20.29 -6.06
N ASN A 248 8.81 -20.22 -5.79
CA ASN A 248 7.87 -21.33 -6.03
C ASN A 248 7.43 -21.46 -7.50
N TYR A 249 7.84 -20.54 -8.39
CA TYR A 249 7.50 -20.59 -9.83
C TYR A 249 8.61 -21.24 -10.67
N GLY A 250 9.69 -21.73 -10.05
CA GLY A 250 10.78 -22.45 -10.74
C GLY A 250 11.67 -21.59 -11.64
N ASN A 251 11.37 -20.29 -11.82
CA ASN A 251 12.20 -19.37 -12.58
C ASN A 251 13.27 -18.73 -11.68
N ASN A 252 14.51 -19.19 -11.84
CA ASN A 252 15.68 -18.65 -11.12
C ASN A 252 16.24 -17.35 -11.71
N TYR A 253 15.62 -16.75 -12.74
CA TYR A 253 16.12 -15.51 -13.33
C TYR A 253 16.26 -14.36 -12.32
N PHE A 254 15.46 -14.39 -11.25
CA PHE A 254 15.49 -13.42 -10.15
C PHE A 254 16.15 -13.97 -8.89
N ASN A 255 16.84 -15.11 -8.97
CA ASN A 255 17.59 -15.68 -7.87
C ASN A 255 18.84 -14.83 -7.63
N CYS A 256 18.75 -13.93 -6.65
CA CYS A 256 19.82 -13.03 -6.24
C CYS A 256 20.93 -13.70 -5.40
N TRP A 257 20.88 -15.03 -5.22
CA TRP A 257 21.84 -15.82 -4.44
C TRP A 257 22.66 -16.80 -5.29
N GLN A 258 22.60 -16.66 -6.62
CA GLN A 258 23.54 -17.34 -7.49
C GLN A 258 24.89 -16.61 -7.42
N ASP A 259 25.90 -17.36 -6.99
CA ASP A 259 27.31 -17.08 -7.28
C ASP A 259 27.63 -17.64 -8.67
#